data_AF-A0A941HSH9-F1
#
_entry.id   AF-A0A941HSH9-F1
#
_cell.length_a   1.000
_cell.length_b   1.000
_cell.length_c   1.000
_cell.angle_alpha   90.00
_cell.angle_beta   90.00
_cell.angle_gamma   90.00
#
_symmetry.space_group_name_H-M   'P 1'
#
loop_
_entity.id
_entity.type
_entity.pdbx_description
1 polymer ?
#
loop_
_entity_poly.entity_id
_entity_poly.type
_entity_poly.pdbx_seq_one_letter_code
_entity_poly.pdbx_strand_id
1 'polypeptide(L)' 'MLESPVKFFKNLPKKRCTSCKKPMVEQADCYTNKCEKCTPVI' A
#
# COMPACT_ATOMS: atom_id res chain seq x y z
N MET A 1 16.27 -18.77 9.80
CA MET A 1 15.16 -19.59 9.25
C MET A 1 14.50 -18.80 8.15
N LEU A 2 14.46 -19.33 6.93
CA LEU A 2 13.75 -18.67 5.84
C LEU A 2 12.25 -18.93 6.05
N GLU A 3 11.51 -17.91 6.51
CA GLU A 3 10.06 -18.02 6.58
C GLU A 3 9.50 -18.36 5.19
N SER A 4 8.47 -19.21 5.16
CA SER A 4 7.82 -19.56 3.89
C SER A 4 7.40 -18.27 3.16
N PRO A 5 7.71 -18.11 1.87
CA PRO A 5 7.33 -16.93 1.11
C PRO A 5 5.82 -16.68 1.18
N VAL A 6 5.02 -17.74 1.28
CA VAL A 6 3.56 -17.66 1.46
C VAL A 6 3.17 -16.95 2.77
N LYS A 7 3.90 -17.19 3.87
CA LYS A 7 3.66 -16.50 5.15
C LYS A 7 4.05 -15.03 5.07
N PHE A 8 5.14 -14.72 4.37
CA PHE A 8 5.57 -13.34 4.14
C PHE A 8 4.50 -12.52 3.40
N PHE A 9 3.98 -13.04 2.29
CA PHE A 9 2.94 -12.34 1.52
C PHE A 9 1.60 -12.24 2.27
N LYS A 10 1.24 -13.22 3.11
CA LYS A 10 0.04 -13.14 3.97
C LYS A 10 0.16 -12.09 5.08
N ASN A 11 1.37 -11.87 5.57
CA ASN A 11 1.67 -10.90 6.64
C ASN A 11 2.15 -9.54 6.09
N LEU A 12 2.02 -9.31 4.79
CA LEU A 12 2.49 -8.06 4.18
C LEU A 12 1.67 -6.89 4.76
N PRO A 13 2.33 -5.85 5.31
CA PRO A 13 1.61 -4.71 5.83
C PRO A 13 0.84 -4.00 4.72
N LYS A 14 -0.38 -3.55 5.03
CA LYS A 14 -1.17 -2.73 4.09
C LYS A 14 -0.38 -1.48 3.71
N LYS A 15 -0.40 -1.14 2.41
CA LYS A 15 0.21 0.08 1.87
C LYS A 15 -0.34 1.31 2.62
N ARG A 16 0.53 2.23 3.02
CA ARG A 16 0.16 3.48 3.71
C ARG A 16 0.56 4.68 2.86
N CYS A 17 -0.28 5.70 2.87
CA CYS A 17 -0.02 6.94 2.13
C CYS A 17 1.17 7.67 2.76
N THR A 18 2.11 8.14 1.93
CA THR A 18 3.26 8.92 2.41
C THR A 18 2.87 10.27 3.02
N SER A 19 1.83 10.93 2.51
CA SER A 19 1.33 12.20 3.05
C SER A 19 0.51 12.04 4.34
N CYS A 20 -0.58 11.26 4.32
CA CYS A 20 -1.51 11.20 5.47
C CYS A 20 -1.30 10.00 6.39
N LYS A 21 -0.38 9.07 6.09
CA LYS A 21 -0.08 7.84 6.85
C LYS A 21 -1.25 6.88 7.04
N LYS A 22 -2.41 7.15 6.43
CA LYS A 22 -3.59 6.29 6.46
C LYS A 22 -3.39 5.07 5.55
N PRO A 23 -4.04 3.93 5.87
CA PRO A 23 -4.06 2.78 4.98
C PRO A 23 -4.65 3.20 3.62
N MET A 24 -3.96 2.82 2.55
CA MET A 24 -4.42 3.04 1.18
C MET A 24 -5.41 1.93 0.82
N VAL A 25 -6.54 2.31 0.25
CA VAL A 25 -7.45 1.39 -0.43
C VAL A 25 -6.75 0.93 -1.71
N GLU A 26 -7.04 -0.28 -2.19
CA GLU A 26 -6.51 -0.72 -3.48
C GLU A 26 -6.85 0.29 -4.57
N GLN A 27 -5.82 0.77 -5.26
CA GLN A 27 -5.93 1.63 -6.42
C GLN A 27 -5.51 0.81 -7.64
N ALA A 28 -6.23 0.94 -8.75
CA ALA A 28 -5.87 0.27 -10.01
C ALA A 28 -4.44 0.62 -10.44
N ASP A 29 -4.04 1.89 -10.24
CA ASP A 29 -2.68 2.37 -10.45
C ASP A 29 -1.84 2.29 -9.16
N CYS A 30 -1.18 1.15 -8.97
CA CYS A 30 -0.35 0.91 -7.79
C CYS A 30 1.00 1.68 -7.77
N TYR A 31 1.31 2.46 -8.81
CA TYR A 31 2.56 3.23 -8.94
C TYR A 31 2.64 4.48 -8.03
N THR A 32 1.50 4.95 -7.52
CA THR A 32 1.46 6.16 -6.68
C THR A 32 1.64 5.81 -5.20
N ASN A 33 2.42 6.62 -4.48
CA ASN A 33 2.71 6.46 -3.05
C ASN A 33 1.79 7.30 -2.12
N LYS A 34 0.86 8.05 -2.72
CA LYS A 34 -0.14 8.88 -2.06
C LYS A 34 -1.55 8.33 -2.33
N CYS A 35 -2.46 8.43 -1.36
CA CYS A 35 -3.84 8.00 -1.57
C CYS A 35 -4.59 8.96 -2.50
N GLU A 36 -5.70 8.50 -3.06
CA GLU A 36 -6.65 9.25 -3.91
C GLU A 36 -7.03 10.60 -3.30
N LYS A 37 -7.16 10.65 -1.97
CA LYS A 37 -7.49 11.87 -1.22
C LYS A 37 -6.35 12.88 -1.17
N CYS A 38 -5.10 12.40 -1.21
CA CYS A 38 -3.90 13.23 -1.17
C CYS A 38 -3.32 13.51 -2.56
N THR A 39 -3.78 12.80 -3.59
CA THR A 39 -3.39 13.01 -4.97
C THR A 39 -4.65 12.95 -5.81
N PRO A 40 -5.39 14.08 -5.87
CA PRO A 40 -6.43 14.22 -6.88
C PRO A 40 -5.72 14.11 -8.23
N VAL A 41 -6.04 13.05 -8.96
CA VAL A 41 -5.72 12.98 -10.39
C VAL A 41 -6.43 14.17 -11.02
N ILE A 42 -5.66 15.10 -11.58
CA ILE A 42 -6.17 16.24 -12.37
C ILE A 42 -6.47 15.72 -13.77
#